data_AF-A0A436DVN5-F1
#
_entry.id   AF-A0A436DVN5-F1
#
_cell.length_a   1.000
_cell.length_b   1.000
_cell.length_c   1.000
_cell.angle_alpha   90.00
_cell.angle_beta   90.00
_cell.angle_gamma   90.00
#
_symmetry.space_group_name_H-M   'P 1'
#
loop_
_entity.id
_entity.type
_entity.pdbx_description
1 polymer ?
#
loop_
_entity_poly.entity_id
_entity_poly.type
_entity_poly.pdbx_seq_one_letter_code
_entity_poly.pdbx_strand_id
1 'polypeptide(L)' 'MGIITIEELPARLTGGKTLAGLDLGDKTIGVAVSDQR' A
#
# COMPACT_ATOMS: atom_id res chain seq x y z
N MET A 1 -12.54 -2.16 -7.74
CA MET A 1 -13.12 -2.67 -6.48
C MET A 1 -12.10 -3.61 -5.86
N GLY A 2 -11.27 -3.12 -4.94
CA GLY A 2 -10.14 -3.87 -4.38
C GLY A 2 -9.92 -3.47 -2.93
N ILE A 3 -11.00 -3.42 -2.15
CA ILE A 3 -10.93 -3.23 -0.71
C ILE A 3 -10.77 -4.62 -0.10
N ILE A 4 -9.71 -4.79 0.68
CA ILE A 4 -9.33 -6.03 1.35
C ILE A 4 -9.14 -5.73 2.83
N THR A 5 -9.23 -6.73 3.69
CA THR A 5 -8.86 -6.53 5.10
C THR A 5 -7.34 -6.55 5.27
N ILE A 6 -6.83 -6.03 6.39
CA ILE A 6 -5.39 -5.99 6.64
C ILE A 6 -4.78 -7.39 6.77
N GLU A 7 -5.58 -8.36 7.21
CA GLU A 7 -5.20 -9.77 7.35
C GLU A 7 -5.02 -10.46 5.98
N GLU A 8 -5.68 -9.97 4.95
CA GLU A 8 -5.55 -10.49 3.57
C GLU A 8 -4.32 -9.92 2.84
N LEU A 9 -3.73 -8.85 3.38
CA LEU A 9 -2.61 -8.15 2.77
C LEU A 9 -1.35 -9.02 2.62
N PRO A 10 -0.91 -9.81 3.63
CA PRO A 10 0.26 -10.68 3.51
C PRO A 10 0.17 -11.69 2.36
N ALA A 11 -1.03 -12.25 2.10
CA ALA A 11 -1.24 -13.19 1.01
C ALA A 11 -1.11 -12.54 -0.38
N ARG A 12 -1.29 -11.22 -0.47
CA ARG A 12 -1.24 -10.44 -1.72
C ARG A 12 0.10 -9.74 -1.93
N LEU A 13 0.78 -9.38 -0.85
CA LEU A 13 2.16 -8.90 -0.83
C LEU A 13 3.13 -10.09 -0.93
N THR A 14 3.13 -10.79 -2.07
CA THR A 14 4.17 -11.78 -2.35
C THR A 14 5.54 -11.09 -2.43
N GLY A 15 6.60 -11.80 -2.05
CA GLY A 15 7.96 -11.25 -2.00
C GLY A 15 8.37 -10.49 -3.27
N GLY A 16 9.02 -9.34 -3.09
CA GLY A 16 9.53 -8.49 -4.19
C GLY A 16 8.54 -7.49 -4.77
N LYS A 17 7.31 -7.39 -4.25
CA LYS A 17 6.35 -6.35 -4.66
C LYS A 17 6.57 -5.07 -3.85
N THR A 18 6.59 -3.93 -4.54
CA THR A 18 6.51 -2.61 -3.90
C THR A 18 5.12 -2.39 -3.32
N LEU A 19 5.05 -1.94 -2.07
CA LEU A 19 3.85 -1.46 -1.43
C LEU A 19 3.86 0.08 -1.46
N ALA A 20 2.79 0.67 -1.97
CA ALA A 20 2.59 2.11 -1.94
C ALA A 20 1.29 2.46 -1.21
N GLY A 21 1.39 3.37 -0.23
CA GLY A 21 0.25 4.02 0.41
C GLY A 21 0.02 5.39 -0.21
N LEU A 22 -1.23 5.68 -0.57
CA LEU A 22 -1.67 7.00 -1.01
C LEU A 22 -2.58 7.59 0.07
N ASP A 23 -2.18 8.73 0.61
CA ASP A 23 -2.98 9.51 1.55
C ASP A 23 -3.46 10.78 0.85
N LEU A 24 -4.78 10.99 0.85
CA LEU A 24 -5.44 12.12 0.21
C LEU A 24 -6.04 13.01 1.29
N GLY A 25 -5.29 14.03 1.69
CA GLY A 25 -5.78 15.09 2.56
C GLY A 25 -6.40 16.23 1.75
N ASP A 26 -7.16 17.10 2.41
CA ASP A 26 -7.91 18.18 1.77
C ASP A 26 -7.06 19.15 0.94
N LYS A 27 -5.75 19.27 1.23
CA LYS A 27 -4.81 20.13 0.51
C LYS A 27 -3.51 19.45 0.12
N THR A 28 -3.33 18.18 0.50
CA THR A 28 -2.03 17.49 0.39
C THR A 28 -2.22 16.08 -0.08
N ILE A 29 -1.27 15.62 -0.90
CA ILE A 29 -1.18 14.23 -1.32
C ILE A 29 0.10 13.66 -0.72
N GLY A 30 -0.06 12.68 0.17
CA GLY A 30 1.03 11.93 0.77
C GLY A 30 1.25 10.62 0.02
N VAL A 31 2.51 10.28 -0.22
CA VAL A 31 2.88 8.97 -0.77
C VAL A 31 3.95 8.34 0.14
N ALA A 32 3.68 7.13 0.61
CA ALA A 32 4.65 6.31 1.32
C ALA A 32 4.95 5.06 0.48
N VAL A 33 6.23 4.79 0.24
CA VAL A 33 6.68 3.64 -0.56
C VAL A 33 7.56 2.75 0.30
N SER A 34 7.22 1.47 0.35
CA SER A 34 8.07 0.41 0.88
C SER A 34 8.43 -0.53 -0.27
N ASP A 35 9.71 -0.58 -0.59
CA ASP A 35 10.29 -1.54 -1.52
C ASP A 35 11.19 -2.54 -0.76
N GLN A 36 11.63 -3.58 -1.47
CA GLN A 36 12.35 -4.72 -0.88
C GLN A 36 13.87 -4.50 -0.76
N ARG A 37 14.38 -3.28 -0.97
CA ARG A 37 15.84 -3.03 -0.98
C ARG A 37 16.45 -2.92 0.40
#